data_AF-A0A0R2CS90-F1
#
_entry.id   AF-A0A0R2CS90-F1
#
_cell.length_a   1.000
_cell.length_b   1.000
_cell.length_c   1.000
_cell.angle_alpha   90.00
_cell.angle_beta   90.00
_cell.angle_gamma   90.00
#
_symmetry.space_group_name_H-M   'P 1'
#
loop_
_entity.id
_entity.type
_entity.pdbx_description
1 polymer ?
#
loop_
_entity_poly.entity_id
_entity_poly.type
_entity_poly.pdbx_seq_one_letter_code
_entity_poly.pdbx_strand_id
1 'polypeptide(L)' 'MHHKINSNYIYLIICANILLFYFLFAKTQKNIFLILFLVEWIGFTIYGYVLILYYLIKK' A
#
# COMPACT_ATOMS: atom_id res chain seq x y z
N MET A 1 14.79 18.11 -16.95
CA MET A 1 14.28 16.72 -16.92
C MET A 1 13.51 16.50 -15.63
N HIS A 2 12.18 16.64 -15.66
CA HIS A 2 11.35 16.25 -14.52
C HIS A 2 11.34 14.72 -14.45
N HIS A 3 12.04 14.15 -13.47
CA HIS A 3 11.83 12.76 -13.07
C HIS A 3 10.39 12.66 -12.53
N LYS A 4 9.43 12.41 -13.43
CA LYS A 4 8.15 11.82 -13.03
C LYS A 4 8.52 10.44 -12.49
N ILE A 5 8.70 10.34 -11.18
CA ILE A 5 8.75 9.05 -10.49
C ILE A 5 7.51 8.32 -10.97
N ASN A 6 7.72 7.22 -11.69
CA ASN A 6 6.65 6.49 -12.33
C ASN A 6 5.79 5.93 -11.21
N SER A 7 4.62 6.53 -10.98
CA SER A 7 3.76 6.25 -9.82
C SER A 7 3.49 4.75 -9.68
N ASN A 8 3.38 4.06 -10.83
CA ASN A 8 3.23 2.59 -10.92
C ASN A 8 4.30 1.82 -10.15
N TYR A 9 5.55 2.28 -10.11
CA TYR A 9 6.63 1.62 -9.39
C TYR A 9 6.44 1.67 -7.88
N ILE A 10 5.94 2.80 -7.37
CA ILE A 10 5.63 2.98 -5.94
C ILE A 10 4.49 2.03 -5.55
N TYR A 11 3.42 1.97 -6.37
CA TYR A 11 2.30 1.06 -6.13
C TYR A 11 2.71 -0.42 -6.15
N LEU A 12 3.62 -0.79 -7.05
CA LEU A 12 4.17 -2.15 -7.14
C LEU A 12 4.94 -2.54 -5.88
N ILE A 13 5.79 -1.65 -5.37
CA ILE A 13 6.57 -1.89 -4.14
C ILE A 13 5.63 -2.08 -2.94
N ILE A 14 4.61 -1.24 -2.80
CA ILE A 14 3.63 -1.35 -1.71
C ILE A 14 2.85 -2.68 -1.81
N CYS A 15 2.40 -3.06 -3.01
CA CYS A 15 1.74 -4.37 -3.20
C CYS A 15 2.67 -5.54 -2.85
N ALA A 16 3.95 -5.47 -3.21
CA ALA A 16 4.92 -6.50 -2.88
C ALA A 16 5.13 -6.63 -1.36
N ASN A 17 5.18 -5.52 -0.63
CA ASN A 17 5.30 -5.53 0.84
C ASN A 17 4.07 -6.13 1.51
N ILE A 18 2.86 -5.72 1.08
CA ILE A 18 1.61 -6.27 1.61
C ILE A 18 1.57 -7.80 1.41
N LEU A 19 1.95 -8.27 0.21
CA LEU A 19 2.02 -9.69 -0.10
C LEU A 19 3.07 -10.41 0.76
N LEU A 20 4.23 -9.79 0.96
CA LEU A 20 5.32 -10.32 1.77
C LEU A 20 4.88 -10.49 3.23
N PHE A 21 4.22 -9.49 3.82
CA PHE A 21 3.75 -9.57 5.21
C PHE A 21 2.67 -10.61 5.39
N TYR A 22 1.74 -10.73 4.42
CA TYR A 22 0.74 -11.79 4.42
C TYR A 22 1.40 -13.18 4.36
N PHE A 23 2.38 -13.37 3.47
CA PHE A 23 3.11 -14.63 3.36
C PHE A 23 3.91 -14.96 4.63
N LEU A 24 4.61 -13.98 5.21
CA LEU A 24 5.36 -14.16 6.45
C LEU A 24 4.44 -14.50 7.63
N PHE A 25 3.26 -13.88 7.70
CA PHE A 25 2.24 -14.24 8.69
C PHE A 25 1.77 -15.69 8.49
N ALA A 26 1.41 -16.07 7.27
CA ALA A 26 0.96 -17.43 6.96
C ALA A 26 1.99 -18.50 7.33
N LYS A 27 3.28 -18.20 7.15
CA LYS A 27 4.38 -19.14 7.45
C LYS A 27 4.75 -19.19 8.93
N THR A 28 4.73 -18.07 9.63
CA THR A 28 5.29 -17.98 11.01
C THR A 28 4.23 -17.90 12.10
N GLN A 29 2.99 -17.57 11.74
CA GLN A 29 1.87 -17.26 12.65
C GLN A 29 2.19 -16.18 13.70
N LYS A 30 3.22 -15.36 13.47
CA LYS A 30 3.54 -14.25 14.37
C LYS A 30 2.62 -13.07 14.10
N ASN A 31 1.87 -12.67 15.13
CA ASN A 31 0.92 -11.55 15.06
C ASN A 31 1.56 -10.22 14.60
N ILE A 32 2.87 -10.04 14.79
CA ILE A 32 3.57 -8.83 14.31
C ILE A 32 3.42 -8.64 12.79
N PHE A 33 3.46 -9.70 12.00
CA PHE A 33 3.32 -9.60 10.53
C PHE A 33 1.89 -9.26 10.12
N LEU A 34 0.90 -9.75 10.88
CA LEU A 34 -0.49 -9.36 10.69
C LEU A 34 -0.72 -7.88 11.00
N ILE A 35 -0.10 -7.37 12.08
CA ILE A 35 -0.16 -5.96 12.45
C ILE A 35 0.48 -5.10 11.35
N LEU A 36 1.68 -5.46 10.89
CA LEU A 36 2.37 -4.74 9.81
C LEU A 36 1.56 -4.74 8.51
N PHE A 37 0.98 -5.88 8.14
CA PHE A 37 0.05 -6.00 7.02
C PHE A 37 -1.14 -5.04 7.16
N LEU A 38 -1.81 -5.02 8.31
CA LEU A 38 -2.97 -4.16 8.54
C LEU A 38 -2.61 -2.68 8.48
N VAL A 39 -1.46 -2.28 9.04
CA VAL A 39 -0.99 -0.89 9.02
C VAL A 39 -0.73 -0.42 7.59
N GLU A 40 0.00 -1.20 6.79
CA GLU A 40 0.24 -0.85 5.39
C GLU A 40 -1.05 -0.83 4.57
N TRP A 41 -1.93 -1.82 4.78
CA TRP A 41 -3.18 -1.92 4.05
C TRP A 41 -4.13 -0.75 4.33
N ILE A 42 -4.26 -0.34 5.60
CA ILE A 42 -5.05 0.84 5.99
C ILE A 42 -4.47 2.11 5.37
N GLY A 43 -3.15 2.32 5.50
CA GLY A 43 -2.47 3.48 4.93
C GLY A 43 -2.67 3.58 3.42
N PHE A 44 -2.56 2.44 2.72
CA PHE A 44 -2.78 2.37 1.28
C PHE A 44 -4.23 2.69 0.88
N THR A 45 -5.20 2.17 1.63
CA THR A 45 -6.63 2.40 1.38
C THR A 45 -7.00 3.86 1.59
N ILE A 46 -6.53 4.49 2.67
CA ILE A 46 -6.76 5.91 2.95
C ILE A 46 -6.16 6.77 1.84
N TYR A 47 -4.92 6.49 1.44
CA TYR A 47 -4.26 7.22 0.36
C TYR A 47 -5.04 7.11 -0.96
N GLY A 48 -5.46 5.90 -1.33
CA GLY A 48 -6.27 5.66 -2.53
C GLY A 48 -7.61 6.40 -2.48
N TYR A 49 -8.29 6.41 -1.34
CA TYR A 49 -9.54 7.13 -1.15
C TYR A 49 -9.37 8.66 -1.30
N VAL A 50 -8.33 9.23 -0.68
CA VAL A 50 -8.00 10.67 -0.82
C VAL A 50 -7.70 11.02 -2.28
N LEU A 51 -6.98 10.16 -3.00
CA LEU A 51 -6.69 10.37 -4.42
C LEU A 51 -7.98 10.41 -5.25
N ILE A 52 -8.90 9.48 -5.01
CA ILE A 52 -10.20 9.43 -5.70
C ILE A 52 -11.02 10.68 -5.39
N LEU A 53 -11.12 11.08 -4.12
CA LEU A 53 -11.82 12.30 -3.71
C LEU A 53 -11.23 13.55 -4.36
N TYR A 54 -9.90 13.66 -4.38
CA TYR A 54 -9.21 14.78 -5.02
C TYR A 54 -9.58 14.87 -6.51
N TYR A 55 -9.61 13.76 -7.23
CA TYR A 55 -10.03 13.73 -8.63
C TYR A 55 -11.52 14.02 -8.85
N LEU A 56 -12.38 13.68 -7.89
CA LEU A 56 -13.82 13.96 -7.98
C LEU A 56 -14.15 15.43 -7.68
N ILE A 57 -13.47 16.05 -6.72
CA ILE A 57 -13.73 17.44 -6.29
C ILE A 57 -13.11 18.46 -7.25
N LYS A 58 -11.95 18.14 -7.84
CA LYS A 58 -11.21 19.07 -8.72
C LYS A 58 -11.60 18.96 -10.19
N LYS A 59 -12.64 18.17 -10.50
CA LYS A 59 -13.27 18.04 -11.81
C LYS A 59 -14.47 18.97 -11.88
#